data_AF-A0A914DDM2-F1
#
_entry.id   AF-A0A914DDM2-F1
#
_cell.length_a   1.000
_cell.length_b   1.000
_cell.length_c   1.000
_cell.angle_alpha   90.00
_cell.angle_beta   90.00
_cell.angle_gamma   90.00
#
_symmetry.space_group_name_H-M   'P 1'
#
loop_
_entity.id
_entity.type
_entity.pdbx_description
1 polymer ?
#
loop_
_entity_poly.entity_id
_entity_poly.type
_entity_poly.pdbx_seq_one_letter_code
_entity_poly.pdbx_strand_id
1 'polypeptide(L)'
;MGQQLIRIPEFKSSFEECAKAVEPFGIDLFNILRHPKEDKEIDVVIKMVFVTAMNLVMTELLKKMNLDPDGFIGFSLSEICCGYADDGLTKEQAMKLAYYRGQVMKQNSEKIKGAYARIYISWEKVKERCLPGVYPCIHIGANCAGISGDKENIKKMVEQFHQENIKALIVDTDRAPHSPQMHSIYDELLSYNKAIITEPKQRSTKWASSVNPADPKCSAEFFTDSACNPVYFYEALQKIPENAIVVESIGKLYMYGYNVKSDILH
;
A
#
# COMPACT_ATOMS: atom_id res chain seq x y z
N MET A 1 0.51 -15.52 8.50
CA MET A 1 -0.50 -14.54 8.96
C MET A 1 -1.89 -15.11 8.71
N GLY A 2 -2.88 -14.90 9.59
CA GLY A 2 -4.29 -15.21 9.32
C GLY A 2 -4.76 -16.67 9.45
N GLN A 3 -3.86 -17.65 9.61
CA GLN A 3 -4.22 -19.09 9.64
C GLN A 3 -5.29 -19.45 10.66
N GLN A 4 -5.22 -18.89 11.86
CA GLN A 4 -6.19 -19.17 12.93
C GLN A 4 -7.55 -18.52 12.65
N LEU A 5 -7.57 -17.41 11.90
CA LEU A 5 -8.79 -16.66 11.58
C LEU A 5 -9.73 -17.43 10.65
N ILE A 6 -9.21 -18.41 9.87
CA ILE A 6 -10.05 -19.27 9.02
C ILE A 6 -11.06 -20.12 9.82
N ARG A 7 -10.90 -20.20 11.14
CA ARG A 7 -11.86 -20.85 12.05
C ARG A 7 -13.11 -20.00 12.28
N ILE A 8 -13.06 -18.70 12.00
CA ILE A 8 -14.20 -17.79 12.05
C ILE A 8 -15.00 -17.96 10.73
N PRO A 9 -16.27 -18.39 10.77
CA PRO A 9 -17.04 -18.68 9.55
C PRO A 9 -17.13 -17.48 8.59
N GLU A 10 -17.32 -16.28 9.12
CA GLU A 10 -17.46 -15.04 8.36
C GLU A 10 -16.14 -14.67 7.67
N PHE A 11 -15.02 -14.89 8.35
CA PHE A 11 -13.68 -14.71 7.78
C PHE A 11 -13.49 -15.69 6.62
N LYS A 12 -13.77 -16.97 6.85
CA LYS A 12 -13.61 -18.02 5.85
C LYS A 12 -14.45 -17.75 4.62
N SER A 13 -15.74 -17.45 4.79
CA SER A 13 -16.64 -17.12 3.68
C SER A 13 -16.14 -15.94 2.85
N SER A 14 -15.70 -14.85 3.49
CA SER A 14 -15.17 -13.70 2.76
C SER A 14 -13.82 -14.01 2.09
N PHE A 15 -12.98 -14.85 2.70
CA PHE A 15 -11.71 -15.27 2.12
C PHE A 15 -11.91 -16.19 0.90
N GLU A 16 -12.96 -17.02 0.90
CA GLU A 16 -13.37 -17.83 -0.27
C GLU A 16 -13.76 -16.95 -1.46
N GLU A 17 -14.45 -15.85 -1.24
CA GLU A 17 -14.77 -14.90 -2.31
C GLU A 17 -13.51 -14.25 -2.89
N CYS A 18 -12.56 -13.85 -2.04
CA CYS A 18 -11.25 -13.36 -2.50
C CYS A 18 -10.49 -14.43 -3.30
N ALA A 19 -10.54 -15.70 -2.86
CA ALA A 19 -9.89 -16.83 -3.53
C ALA A 19 -10.48 -17.08 -4.92
N LYS A 20 -11.80 -17.11 -5.05
CA LYS A 20 -12.50 -17.25 -6.34
C LYS A 20 -12.12 -16.15 -7.33
N ALA A 21 -11.92 -14.91 -6.85
CA ALA A 21 -11.56 -13.79 -7.71
C ALA A 21 -10.17 -13.91 -8.36
N VAL A 22 -9.26 -14.71 -7.78
CA VAL A 22 -7.89 -14.90 -8.28
C VAL A 22 -7.58 -16.32 -8.75
N GLU A 23 -8.50 -17.26 -8.57
CA GLU A 23 -8.41 -18.62 -9.09
C GLU A 23 -8.16 -18.66 -10.62
N PRO A 24 -8.79 -17.81 -11.47
CA PRO A 24 -8.50 -17.77 -12.91
C PRO A 24 -7.05 -17.40 -13.26
N PHE A 25 -6.31 -16.82 -12.31
CA PHE A 25 -4.89 -16.49 -12.47
C PHE A 25 -3.95 -17.59 -11.95
N GLY A 26 -4.50 -18.74 -11.54
CA GLY A 26 -3.74 -19.87 -11.00
C GLY A 26 -3.24 -19.66 -9.57
N ILE A 27 -3.84 -18.74 -8.81
CA ILE A 27 -3.46 -18.44 -7.43
C ILE A 27 -4.37 -19.19 -6.45
N ASP A 28 -3.79 -20.15 -5.70
CA ASP A 28 -4.46 -20.80 -4.58
C ASP A 28 -4.20 -20.04 -3.27
N LEU A 29 -5.11 -19.12 -2.93
CA LEU A 29 -5.05 -18.32 -1.71
C LEU A 29 -5.10 -19.17 -0.43
N PHE A 30 -5.79 -20.31 -0.44
CA PHE A 30 -5.85 -21.19 0.72
C PHE A 30 -4.54 -21.91 0.97
N ASN A 31 -3.87 -22.36 -0.11
CA ASN A 31 -2.53 -22.92 -0.02
C ASN A 31 -1.54 -21.89 0.54
N ILE A 32 -1.58 -20.65 0.05
CA ILE A 32 -0.73 -19.56 0.57
C ILE A 32 -0.99 -19.31 2.06
N LEU A 33 -2.25 -19.29 2.47
CA LEU A 33 -2.62 -19.12 3.89
C LEU A 33 -2.07 -20.26 4.76
N ARG A 34 -2.18 -21.51 4.31
CA ARG A 34 -1.75 -22.71 5.06
C ARG A 34 -0.24 -22.91 5.08
N HIS A 35 0.47 -22.42 4.07
CA HIS A 35 1.91 -22.60 3.91
C HIS A 35 2.63 -21.24 3.78
N PRO A 36 2.66 -20.44 4.86
CA PRO A 36 3.32 -19.14 4.85
C PRO A 36 4.82 -19.34 4.61
N LYS A 37 5.35 -18.60 3.64
CA LYS A 37 6.79 -18.50 3.38
C LYS A 37 7.38 -17.32 4.14
N GLU A 38 8.71 -17.29 4.24
CA GLU A 38 9.41 -16.08 4.66
C GLU A 38 9.17 -14.96 3.64
N ASP A 39 9.06 -13.71 4.12
CA ASP A 39 8.63 -12.57 3.27
C ASP A 39 9.52 -12.37 2.03
N LYS A 40 10.82 -12.64 2.15
CA LYS A 40 11.81 -12.52 1.06
C LYS A 40 11.61 -13.53 -0.07
N GLU A 41 10.91 -14.62 0.20
CA GLU A 41 10.64 -15.70 -0.77
C GLU A 41 9.29 -15.54 -1.46
N ILE A 42 8.49 -14.54 -1.06
CA ILE A 42 7.15 -14.32 -1.59
C ILE A 42 7.24 -13.45 -2.84
N ASP A 43 6.77 -14.03 -3.94
CA ASP A 43 6.58 -13.31 -5.20
C ASP A 43 5.68 -12.07 -5.01
N VAL A 44 6.04 -10.95 -5.64
CA VAL A 44 5.32 -9.67 -5.48
C VAL A 44 3.83 -9.78 -5.81
N VAL A 45 3.44 -10.61 -6.79
CA VAL A 45 2.03 -10.86 -7.13
C VAL A 45 1.31 -11.49 -5.94
N ILE A 46 1.90 -12.54 -5.37
CA ILE A 46 1.35 -13.24 -4.21
C ILE A 46 1.26 -12.30 -3.01
N LYS A 47 2.28 -11.47 -2.77
CA LYS A 47 2.28 -10.50 -1.68
C LYS A 47 1.14 -9.48 -1.82
N MET A 48 0.97 -8.87 -3.00
CA MET A 48 -0.08 -7.89 -3.26
C MET A 48 -1.48 -8.50 -3.10
N VAL A 49 -1.70 -9.68 -3.69
CA VAL A 49 -2.97 -10.40 -3.67
C VAL A 49 -3.31 -10.85 -2.24
N PHE A 50 -2.37 -11.45 -1.51
CA PHE A 50 -2.63 -11.95 -0.17
C PHE A 50 -2.87 -10.82 0.84
N VAL A 51 -2.08 -9.75 0.81
CA VAL A 51 -2.27 -8.58 1.68
C VAL A 51 -3.61 -7.91 1.40
N THR A 52 -3.99 -7.78 0.13
CA THR A 52 -5.30 -7.21 -0.25
C THR A 52 -6.43 -8.10 0.23
N ALA A 53 -6.37 -9.42 -0.01
CA ALA A 53 -7.40 -10.36 0.45
C ALA A 53 -7.61 -10.27 1.97
N MET A 54 -6.51 -10.24 2.74
CA MET A 54 -6.58 -10.13 4.19
C MET A 54 -7.21 -8.80 4.62
N ASN A 55 -6.87 -7.67 3.99
CA ASN A 55 -7.45 -6.37 4.33
C ASN A 55 -8.95 -6.33 4.02
N LEU A 56 -9.35 -6.84 2.84
CA LEU A 56 -10.76 -6.90 2.44
C LEU A 56 -11.59 -7.75 3.41
N VAL A 57 -11.06 -8.91 3.82
CA VAL A 57 -11.75 -9.79 4.77
C VAL A 57 -11.87 -9.14 6.15
N MET A 58 -10.83 -8.45 6.62
CA MET A 58 -10.89 -7.73 7.90
C MET A 58 -11.87 -6.56 7.84
N THR A 59 -11.91 -5.81 6.73
CA THR A 59 -12.92 -4.76 6.51
C THR A 59 -14.33 -5.33 6.50
N GLU A 60 -14.55 -6.47 5.85
CA GLU A 60 -15.83 -7.18 5.83
C GLU A 60 -16.27 -7.62 7.23
N LEU A 61 -15.35 -8.14 8.03
CA LEU A 61 -15.63 -8.54 9.41
C LEU A 61 -16.06 -7.36 10.28
N LEU A 62 -15.37 -6.22 10.17
CA LEU A 62 -15.76 -4.99 10.88
C LEU A 62 -17.17 -4.55 10.48
N LYS A 63 -17.48 -4.52 9.17
CA LYS A 63 -18.84 -4.23 8.67
C LYS A 63 -19.88 -5.19 9.27
N LYS A 64 -19.60 -6.50 9.30
CA LYS A 64 -20.49 -7.53 9.88
C LYS A 64 -20.67 -7.42 11.40
N MET A 65 -19.68 -6.85 12.10
CA MET A 65 -19.79 -6.52 13.54
C MET A 65 -20.56 -5.21 13.79
N ASN A 66 -21.12 -4.59 12.74
CA ASN A 66 -21.74 -3.27 12.77
C ASN A 66 -20.78 -2.16 13.23
N LEU A 67 -19.49 -2.33 12.95
CA LEU A 67 -18.46 -1.30 13.13
C LEU A 67 -18.27 -0.58 11.79
N ASP A 68 -19.19 0.33 11.48
CA ASP A 68 -19.07 1.21 10.32
C ASP A 68 -18.07 2.34 10.63
N PRO A 69 -16.96 2.47 9.88
CA PRO A 69 -15.99 3.53 10.13
C PRO A 69 -16.57 4.91 9.82
N ASP A 70 -16.27 5.89 10.68
CA ASP A 70 -16.51 7.32 10.41
C ASP A 70 -15.56 7.86 9.33
N GLY A 71 -14.40 7.22 9.18
CA GLY A 71 -13.41 7.53 8.15
C GLY A 71 -12.40 6.41 7.97
N PHE A 72 -11.76 6.37 6.82
CA PHE A 72 -10.71 5.41 6.50
C PHE A 72 -9.64 6.04 5.61
N ILE A 73 -8.41 5.57 5.80
CA ILE A 73 -7.21 6.06 5.13
C ILE A 73 -6.48 4.86 4.53
N GLY A 74 -6.15 4.97 3.24
CA GLY A 74 -5.31 4.00 2.55
C GLY A 74 -3.84 4.39 2.65
N PHE A 75 -2.96 3.41 2.48
CA PHE A 75 -1.53 3.60 2.31
C PHE A 75 -1.12 2.79 1.09
N SER A 76 -0.84 3.46 -0.03
CA SER A 76 -0.38 2.82 -1.26
C SER A 76 -1.35 1.71 -1.70
N LEU A 77 -0.98 0.43 -1.55
CA LEU A 77 -1.82 -0.72 -1.88
C LEU A 77 -3.16 -0.73 -1.15
N SER A 78 -3.23 -0.31 0.12
CA SER A 78 -4.49 -0.38 0.87
C SER A 78 -5.52 0.67 0.46
N GLU A 79 -5.17 1.62 -0.43
CA GLU A 79 -6.16 2.46 -1.12
C GLU A 79 -7.18 1.60 -1.90
N ILE A 80 -6.77 0.43 -2.42
CA ILE A 80 -7.70 -0.54 -3.03
C ILE A 80 -8.77 -1.00 -2.01
N CYS A 81 -8.36 -1.22 -0.77
CA CYS A 81 -9.28 -1.65 0.29
C CYS A 81 -10.18 -0.51 0.76
N CYS A 82 -9.71 0.75 0.69
CA CYS A 82 -10.55 1.92 0.88
C CYS A 82 -11.61 2.04 -0.21
N GLY A 83 -11.27 1.77 -1.47
CA GLY A 83 -12.25 1.69 -2.55
C GLY A 83 -13.35 0.65 -2.30
N TYR A 84 -13.02 -0.49 -1.70
CA TYR A 84 -14.02 -1.48 -1.26
C TYR A 84 -14.82 -1.02 -0.03
N ALA A 85 -14.16 -0.41 0.96
CA ALA A 85 -14.82 0.10 2.15
C ALA A 85 -15.87 1.17 1.81
N ASP A 86 -15.56 1.99 0.80
CA ASP A 86 -16.38 3.08 0.26
C ASP A 86 -17.45 2.63 -0.76
N ASP A 87 -17.59 1.32 -0.98
CA ASP A 87 -18.47 0.72 -2.00
C ASP A 87 -18.17 1.17 -3.46
N GLY A 88 -17.01 1.77 -3.67
CA GLY A 88 -16.41 2.17 -4.95
C GLY A 88 -15.96 0.98 -5.80
N LEU A 89 -15.55 -0.11 -5.14
CA LEU A 89 -15.10 -1.35 -5.77
C LEU A 89 -15.90 -2.56 -5.24
N THR A 90 -16.10 -3.55 -6.09
CA THR A 90 -16.43 -4.90 -5.65
C THR A 90 -15.17 -5.61 -5.13
N LYS A 91 -15.36 -6.69 -4.36
CA LYS A 91 -14.27 -7.55 -3.89
C LYS A 91 -13.47 -8.14 -5.06
N GLU A 92 -14.17 -8.54 -6.12
CA GLU A 92 -13.54 -9.07 -7.34
C GLU A 92 -12.66 -8.01 -8.03
N GLN A 93 -13.16 -6.78 -8.18
CA GLN A 93 -12.39 -5.68 -8.75
C GLN A 93 -11.14 -5.39 -7.91
N ALA A 94 -11.29 -5.28 -6.59
CA ALA A 94 -10.19 -5.06 -5.68
C ALA A 94 -9.09 -6.13 -5.79
N MET A 95 -9.48 -7.41 -5.85
CA MET A 95 -8.55 -8.52 -6.02
C MET A 95 -7.84 -8.50 -7.38
N LYS A 96 -8.56 -8.17 -8.46
CA LYS A 96 -7.95 -8.03 -9.81
C LYS A 96 -6.97 -6.86 -9.87
N LEU A 97 -7.30 -5.71 -9.29
CA LEU A 97 -6.39 -4.55 -9.22
C LEU A 97 -5.08 -4.93 -8.50
N ALA A 98 -5.17 -5.63 -7.37
CA ALA A 98 -3.99 -6.09 -6.64
C ALA A 98 -3.16 -7.10 -7.44
N TYR A 99 -3.82 -8.03 -8.14
CA TYR A 99 -3.16 -8.99 -9.02
C TYR A 99 -2.39 -8.30 -10.16
N TYR A 100 -3.06 -7.45 -10.94
CA TYR A 100 -2.42 -6.79 -12.08
C TYR A 100 -1.36 -5.78 -11.67
N ARG A 101 -1.53 -5.08 -10.55
CA ARG A 101 -0.47 -4.26 -9.96
C ARG A 101 0.78 -5.09 -9.68
N GLY A 102 0.63 -6.23 -9.00
CA GLY A 102 1.75 -7.15 -8.74
C GLY A 102 2.35 -7.70 -10.03
N GLN A 103 1.52 -8.07 -11.00
CA GLN A 103 1.96 -8.69 -12.25
C GLN A 103 2.78 -7.73 -13.12
N VAL A 104 2.30 -6.50 -13.30
CA VAL A 104 3.01 -5.46 -14.06
C VAL A 104 4.33 -5.10 -13.35
N MET A 105 4.32 -4.99 -12.02
CA MET A 105 5.54 -4.77 -11.24
C MET A 105 6.56 -5.91 -11.40
N LYS A 106 6.09 -7.16 -11.48
CA LYS A 106 6.95 -8.32 -11.71
C LYS A 106 7.55 -8.32 -13.12
N GLN A 107 6.74 -8.05 -14.14
CA GLN A 107 7.18 -8.03 -15.55
C GLN A 107 8.18 -6.90 -15.83
N ASN A 108 8.06 -5.79 -15.12
CA ASN A 108 8.92 -4.62 -15.29
C ASN A 108 9.94 -4.47 -14.15
N SER A 109 10.30 -5.56 -13.45
CA SER A 109 11.14 -5.53 -12.23
C SER A 109 12.45 -4.78 -12.41
N GLU A 110 13.11 -4.92 -13.55
CA GLU A 110 14.38 -4.23 -13.84
C GLU A 110 14.20 -2.72 -14.05
N LYS A 111 13.07 -2.26 -14.59
CA LYS A 111 12.80 -0.83 -14.81
C LYS A 111 12.48 -0.08 -13.51
N ILE A 112 11.90 -0.79 -12.54
CA ILE A 112 11.51 -0.25 -11.24
C ILE A 112 12.52 -0.57 -10.12
N LYS A 113 13.67 -1.14 -10.49
CA LYS A 113 14.71 -1.60 -9.57
C LYS A 113 15.33 -0.43 -8.82
N GLY A 114 15.55 -0.58 -7.52
CA GLY A 114 16.15 0.46 -6.72
C GLY A 114 16.19 0.10 -5.24
N ALA A 115 16.12 1.11 -4.40
CA ALA A 115 16.04 0.94 -2.96
C ALA A 115 15.08 1.95 -2.33
N TYR A 116 14.75 1.67 -1.07
CA TYR A 116 13.88 2.48 -0.24
C TYR A 116 14.51 2.63 1.15
N ALA A 117 14.45 3.82 1.74
CA ALA A 117 14.91 4.07 3.10
C ALA A 117 13.98 5.03 3.86
N ARG A 118 13.92 4.85 5.17
CA ARG A 118 13.22 5.74 6.12
C ARG A 118 14.23 6.66 6.79
N ILE A 119 13.98 7.96 6.74
CA ILE A 119 14.79 8.99 7.38
C ILE A 119 13.95 9.63 8.48
N TYR A 120 14.49 9.70 9.69
CA TYR A 120 13.77 10.17 10.87
C TYR A 120 13.97 11.68 11.08
N ILE A 121 13.58 12.45 10.07
CA ILE A 121 13.43 13.91 10.08
C ILE A 121 12.19 14.30 9.26
N SER A 122 11.76 15.55 9.35
CA SER A 122 10.63 16.10 8.59
C SER A 122 10.80 15.95 7.07
N TRP A 123 9.69 15.78 6.36
CA TRP A 123 9.61 15.71 4.90
C TRP A 123 10.31 16.88 4.18
N GLU A 124 10.18 18.10 4.69
CA GLU A 124 10.81 19.32 4.18
C GLU A 124 12.33 19.20 4.17
N LYS A 125 12.92 18.83 5.31
CA LYS A 125 14.36 18.61 5.45
C LYS A 125 14.87 17.46 4.58
N VAL A 126 14.07 16.41 4.36
CA VAL A 126 14.44 15.35 3.42
C VAL A 126 14.46 15.87 1.98
N LYS A 127 13.40 16.59 1.54
CA LYS A 127 13.31 17.20 0.20
C LYS A 127 14.53 18.07 -0.12
N GLU A 128 14.93 18.94 0.81
CA GLU A 128 16.05 19.87 0.64
C GLU A 128 17.41 19.17 0.47
N ARG A 129 17.51 17.90 0.89
CA ARG A 129 18.77 17.15 0.98
C ARG A 129 18.87 16.00 -0.02
N CYS A 130 17.83 15.75 -0.81
CA CYS A 130 17.83 14.67 -1.79
C CYS A 130 18.95 14.84 -2.81
N LEU A 131 19.78 13.81 -2.92
CA LEU A 131 20.75 13.70 -4.00
C LEU A 131 20.03 13.56 -5.35
N PRO A 132 20.64 13.98 -6.47
CA PRO A 132 20.09 13.69 -7.80
C PRO A 132 19.77 12.20 -7.96
N GLY A 133 18.56 11.89 -8.42
CA GLY A 133 18.08 10.51 -8.56
C GLY A 133 17.52 9.87 -7.28
N VAL A 134 17.44 10.62 -6.18
CA VAL A 134 16.73 10.22 -4.95
C VAL A 134 15.52 11.12 -4.77
N TYR A 135 14.38 10.52 -4.46
CA TYR A 135 13.11 11.20 -4.35
C TYR A 135 12.45 10.93 -3.00
N PRO A 136 11.95 11.95 -2.31
CA PRO A 136 10.99 11.76 -1.23
C PRO A 136 9.75 11.10 -1.81
N CYS A 137 9.35 9.98 -1.23
CA CYS A 137 8.34 9.11 -1.83
C CYS A 137 7.18 8.78 -0.88
N ILE A 138 7.39 8.87 0.44
CA ILE A 138 6.36 8.62 1.44
C ILE A 138 6.51 9.62 2.61
N HIS A 139 5.54 10.50 2.82
CA HIS A 139 5.45 11.34 4.03
C HIS A 139 4.72 10.53 5.10
N ILE A 140 5.48 9.96 6.04
CA ILE A 140 4.99 8.92 6.96
C ILE A 140 4.44 9.56 8.23
N GLY A 141 5.17 10.51 8.80
CA GLY A 141 4.86 11.19 10.06
C GLY A 141 5.60 12.54 10.14
N ALA A 142 5.33 13.32 11.19
CA ALA A 142 5.91 14.66 11.37
C ALA A 142 7.44 14.68 11.26
N ASN A 143 8.08 13.63 11.77
CA ASN A 143 9.53 13.44 11.76
C ASN A 143 9.95 12.12 11.11
N CYS A 144 9.17 11.63 10.14
CA CYS A 144 9.51 10.42 9.39
C CYS A 144 9.13 10.55 7.92
N ALA A 145 10.12 10.42 7.05
CA ALA A 145 9.95 10.48 5.61
C ALA A 145 10.69 9.34 4.91
N GLY A 146 10.09 8.82 3.87
CA GLY A 146 10.62 7.79 3.00
C GLY A 146 11.29 8.39 1.78
N ILE A 147 12.45 7.85 1.41
CA ILE A 147 13.15 8.15 0.16
C ILE A 147 13.30 6.90 -0.69
N SER A 148 13.19 7.03 -2.01
CA SER A 148 13.46 5.96 -2.96
C SER A 148 14.22 6.45 -4.19
N GLY A 149 14.92 5.53 -4.84
CA GLY A 149 15.76 5.81 -6.01
C GLY A 149 16.78 4.70 -6.22
N ASP A 150 17.85 5.01 -6.95
CA ASP A 150 18.94 4.07 -7.21
C ASP A 150 19.60 3.58 -5.91
N LYS A 151 19.92 2.29 -5.87
CA LYS A 151 20.44 1.61 -4.68
C LYS A 151 21.68 2.29 -4.09
N GLU A 152 22.64 2.67 -4.95
CA GLU A 152 23.89 3.31 -4.52
C GLU A 152 23.66 4.73 -3.98
N ASN A 153 22.75 5.49 -4.60
CA ASN A 153 22.41 6.84 -4.15
C ASN A 153 21.66 6.80 -2.81
N ILE A 154 20.74 5.85 -2.62
CA ILE A 154 20.07 5.61 -1.34
C ILE A 154 21.09 5.26 -0.26
N LYS A 155 22.01 4.34 -0.53
CA LYS A 155 23.06 3.96 0.42
C LYS A 155 23.93 5.15 0.81
N LYS A 156 24.40 5.93 -0.16
CA LYS A 156 25.19 7.15 0.07
C LYS A 156 24.44 8.18 0.91
N MET A 157 23.16 8.42 0.62
CA MET A 157 22.35 9.38 1.36
C MET A 157 22.11 8.91 2.81
N VAL A 158 21.89 7.61 3.03
CA VAL A 158 21.77 7.01 4.38
C VAL A 158 23.07 7.17 5.17
N GLU A 159 24.23 6.93 4.56
CA GLU A 159 25.54 7.13 5.19
C GLU A 159 25.78 8.60 5.57
N GLN A 160 25.37 9.56 4.73
CA GLN A 160 25.44 11.00 5.06
C GLN A 160 24.59 11.35 6.29
N PHE A 161 23.37 10.82 6.38
CA PHE A 161 22.53 11.02 7.57
C PHE A 161 23.16 10.40 8.83
N HIS A 162 23.75 9.20 8.73
CA HIS A 162 24.43 8.57 9.87
C HIS A 162 25.64 9.40 10.36
N GLN A 163 26.42 9.99 9.45
CA GLN A 163 27.53 10.88 9.81
C GLN A 163 27.09 12.12 10.59
N GLU A 164 25.83 12.53 10.41
CA GLU A 164 25.21 13.65 11.12
C GLU A 164 24.39 13.22 12.35
N ASN A 165 24.50 11.96 12.78
CA ASN A 165 23.72 11.37 13.87
C ASN A 165 22.20 11.37 13.63
N ILE A 166 21.76 11.40 12.37
CA ILE A 166 20.36 11.27 11.99
C ILE A 166 20.05 9.79 11.75
N LYS A 167 19.00 9.29 12.41
CA LYS A 167 18.53 7.91 12.21
C LYS A 167 18.01 7.74 10.79
N ALA A 168 18.58 6.78 10.06
CA ALA A 168 18.18 6.39 8.72
C ALA A 168 18.22 4.87 8.58
N LEU A 169 17.19 4.26 7.99
CA LEU A 169 17.02 2.80 7.88
C LEU A 169 16.69 2.40 6.45
N ILE A 170 17.57 1.65 5.80
CA ILE A 170 17.25 0.98 4.53
C ILE A 170 16.21 -0.11 4.81
N VAL A 171 15.19 -0.17 3.98
CA VAL A 171 14.12 -1.15 4.06
C VAL A 171 14.35 -2.24 3.01
N ASP A 172 14.03 -3.47 3.37
CA ASP A 172 14.25 -4.64 2.51
C ASP A 172 13.28 -4.66 1.32
N THR A 173 13.72 -4.08 0.21
CA THR A 173 13.05 -4.07 -1.09
C THR A 173 14.08 -3.88 -2.18
N ASP A 174 13.85 -4.50 -3.33
CA ASP A 174 14.64 -4.41 -4.55
C ASP A 174 14.10 -3.36 -5.53
N ARG A 175 13.06 -2.63 -5.14
CA ARG A 175 12.36 -1.61 -5.94
C ARG A 175 12.49 -0.23 -5.34
N ALA A 176 12.37 0.80 -6.18
CA ALA A 176 12.19 2.19 -5.75
C ALA A 176 10.70 2.56 -5.78
N PRO A 177 9.93 2.29 -4.70
CA PRO A 177 8.50 2.55 -4.68
C PRO A 177 8.21 4.04 -4.74
N HIS A 178 7.07 4.42 -5.35
CA HIS A 178 6.55 5.79 -5.33
C HIS A 178 7.56 6.84 -5.84
N SER A 179 8.43 6.44 -6.76
CA SER A 179 9.43 7.28 -7.43
C SER A 179 9.10 7.42 -8.92
N PRO A 180 9.74 8.33 -9.65
CA PRO A 180 9.61 8.42 -11.11
C PRO A 180 9.88 7.11 -11.87
N GLN A 181 10.63 6.16 -11.29
CA GLN A 181 10.86 4.85 -11.90
C GLN A 181 9.56 4.05 -12.05
N MET A 182 8.59 4.26 -11.15
CA MET A 182 7.28 3.62 -11.24
C MET A 182 6.45 4.14 -12.42
N HIS A 183 6.74 5.31 -12.99
CA HIS A 183 6.03 5.77 -14.19
C HIS A 183 6.29 4.87 -15.41
N SER A 184 7.37 4.08 -15.39
CA SER A 184 7.63 3.08 -16.44
C SER A 184 6.57 1.97 -16.53
N ILE A 185 5.75 1.79 -15.48
CA ILE A 185 4.65 0.82 -15.45
C ILE A 185 3.26 1.45 -15.59
N TYR A 186 3.19 2.79 -15.68
CA TYR A 186 1.93 3.53 -15.55
C TYR A 186 0.92 3.15 -16.63
N ASP A 187 1.30 3.21 -17.91
CA ASP A 187 0.39 2.97 -19.02
C ASP A 187 -0.13 1.53 -19.07
N GLU A 188 0.75 0.56 -18.79
CA GLU A 188 0.40 -0.85 -18.75
C GLU A 188 -0.58 -1.14 -17.60
N LEU A 189 -0.29 -0.62 -16.40
CA LEU A 189 -1.17 -0.77 -15.24
C LEU A 189 -2.52 -0.06 -15.46
N LEU A 190 -2.51 1.13 -16.05
CA LEU A 190 -3.73 1.88 -16.35
C LEU A 190 -4.64 1.12 -17.32
N SER A 191 -4.07 0.45 -18.32
CA SER A 191 -4.83 -0.38 -19.27
C SER A 191 -5.62 -1.49 -18.55
N TYR A 192 -4.96 -2.23 -17.66
CA TYR A 192 -5.64 -3.25 -16.85
C TYR A 192 -6.68 -2.64 -15.91
N ASN A 193 -6.35 -1.54 -15.24
CA ASN A 193 -7.27 -0.87 -14.31
C ASN A 193 -8.53 -0.36 -15.03
N LYS A 194 -8.42 0.14 -16.26
CA LYS A 194 -9.57 0.55 -17.10
C LYS A 194 -10.46 -0.62 -17.51
N ALA A 195 -9.88 -1.79 -17.74
CA ALA A 195 -10.64 -3.00 -18.02
C ALA A 195 -11.41 -3.52 -16.79
N ILE A 196 -10.94 -3.19 -15.58
CA ILE A 196 -11.56 -3.62 -14.31
C ILE A 196 -12.62 -2.61 -13.83
N ILE A 197 -12.32 -1.32 -13.96
CA ILE A 197 -13.17 -0.21 -13.50
C ILE A 197 -13.76 0.48 -14.74
N THR A 198 -14.86 -0.09 -15.24
CA THR A 198 -15.58 0.45 -16.39
C THR A 198 -16.50 1.62 -16.02
N GLU A 199 -16.95 1.67 -14.77
CA GLU A 199 -17.87 2.69 -14.25
C GLU A 199 -17.35 3.28 -12.94
N PRO A 200 -16.48 4.30 -13.00
CA PRO A 200 -15.94 4.94 -11.80
C PRO A 200 -17.04 5.59 -10.95
N LYS A 201 -17.05 5.27 -9.65
CA LYS A 201 -17.98 5.86 -8.68
C LYS A 201 -17.37 7.09 -8.00
N GLN A 202 -18.23 7.95 -7.44
CA GLN A 202 -17.78 9.04 -6.59
C GLN A 202 -17.33 8.49 -5.24
N ARG A 203 -16.21 9.00 -4.74
CA ARG A 203 -15.70 8.71 -3.40
C ARG A 203 -16.53 9.46 -2.38
N SER A 204 -16.80 8.84 -1.23
CA SER A 204 -17.41 9.54 -0.11
C SER A 204 -16.40 10.42 0.61
N THR A 205 -16.91 11.31 1.48
CA THR A 205 -16.08 12.13 2.36
C THR A 205 -15.41 11.33 3.48
N LYS A 206 -15.82 10.07 3.72
CA LYS A 206 -15.18 9.18 4.71
C LYS A 206 -13.77 8.75 4.25
N TRP A 207 -13.49 8.78 2.94
CA TRP A 207 -12.22 8.35 2.38
C TRP A 207 -11.17 9.48 2.34
N ALA A 208 -10.32 9.53 3.36
CA ALA A 208 -9.14 10.38 3.38
C ALA A 208 -7.96 9.72 2.62
N SER A 209 -7.90 9.88 1.30
CA SER A 209 -6.79 9.36 0.49
C SER A 209 -5.44 10.00 0.88
N SER A 210 -4.40 9.17 0.89
CA SER A 210 -3.01 9.54 1.10
C SER A 210 -2.24 9.77 -0.20
N VAL A 211 -2.86 9.66 -1.37
CA VAL A 211 -2.15 9.77 -2.66
C VAL A 211 -2.68 10.95 -3.45
N ASN A 212 -3.99 10.98 -3.67
CA ASN A 212 -4.64 12.04 -4.42
C ASN A 212 -5.93 12.44 -3.70
N PRO A 213 -5.87 13.34 -2.71
CA PRO A 213 -7.06 13.81 -2.00
C PRO A 213 -7.97 14.67 -2.88
N ALA A 214 -7.48 15.17 -4.02
CA ALA A 214 -8.23 16.01 -4.93
C ALA A 214 -9.06 15.21 -5.97
N ASP A 215 -8.69 13.96 -6.26
CA ASP A 215 -9.46 13.11 -7.17
C ASP A 215 -10.75 12.63 -6.49
N PRO A 216 -11.94 13.08 -6.93
CA PRO A 216 -13.18 12.70 -6.30
C PRO A 216 -13.65 11.30 -6.67
N LYS A 217 -12.99 10.59 -7.61
CA LYS A 217 -13.49 9.32 -8.16
C LYS A 217 -12.67 8.11 -7.72
N CYS A 218 -13.37 7.01 -7.51
CA CYS A 218 -12.81 5.67 -7.39
C CYS A 218 -12.58 5.15 -8.82
N SER A 219 -11.51 5.62 -9.46
CA SER A 219 -11.24 5.45 -10.90
C SER A 219 -10.01 4.57 -11.18
N ALA A 220 -9.86 4.15 -12.44
CA ALA A 220 -8.66 3.43 -12.89
C ALA A 220 -7.39 4.29 -12.72
N GLU A 221 -7.49 5.57 -13.07
CA GLU A 221 -6.44 6.57 -12.90
C GLU A 221 -6.01 6.68 -11.43
N PHE A 222 -6.97 6.78 -10.50
CA PHE A 222 -6.70 6.86 -9.07
C PHE A 222 -5.87 5.68 -8.56
N PHE A 223 -6.23 4.44 -8.92
CA PHE A 223 -5.48 3.26 -8.46
C PHE A 223 -4.13 3.12 -9.15
N THR A 224 -3.97 3.60 -10.38
CA THR A 224 -2.66 3.68 -11.05
C THR A 224 -1.76 4.72 -10.36
N ASP A 225 -2.31 5.90 -10.05
CA ASP A 225 -1.62 6.94 -9.28
C ASP A 225 -1.18 6.42 -7.91
N SER A 226 -2.03 5.63 -7.23
CA SER A 226 -1.72 5.00 -5.94
C SER A 226 -0.53 4.04 -5.98
N ALA A 227 -0.14 3.56 -7.16
CA ALA A 227 1.03 2.71 -7.34
C ALA A 227 2.30 3.52 -7.70
N CYS A 228 2.14 4.65 -8.36
CA CYS A 228 3.25 5.36 -9.02
C CYS A 228 3.67 6.65 -8.32
N ASN A 229 2.74 7.35 -7.67
CA ASN A 229 2.98 8.68 -7.11
C ASN A 229 3.33 8.63 -5.61
N PRO A 230 3.93 9.69 -5.05
CA PRO A 230 4.22 9.79 -3.63
C PRO A 230 3.01 9.57 -2.72
N VAL A 231 3.26 9.05 -1.53
CA VAL A 231 2.25 8.79 -0.50
C VAL A 231 2.36 9.84 0.61
N TYR A 232 1.34 10.69 0.75
CA TYR A 232 1.15 11.73 1.75
C TYR A 232 0.32 11.19 2.93
N PHE A 233 0.86 10.20 3.64
CA PHE A 233 0.14 9.53 4.72
C PHE A 233 -0.03 10.42 5.94
N TYR A 234 1.01 11.19 6.30
CA TYR A 234 0.94 12.13 7.41
C TYR A 234 -0.19 13.15 7.23
N GLU A 235 -0.38 13.68 6.02
CA GLU A 235 -1.44 14.61 5.67
C GLU A 235 -2.83 13.98 5.81
N ALA A 236 -3.00 12.71 5.43
CA ALA A 236 -4.25 12.00 5.63
C ALA A 236 -4.55 11.79 7.13
N LEU A 237 -3.52 11.51 7.94
CA LEU A 237 -3.66 11.33 9.38
C LEU A 237 -4.03 12.61 10.12
N GLN A 238 -3.62 13.79 9.62
CA GLN A 238 -4.05 15.08 10.19
C GLN A 238 -5.57 15.30 10.11
N LYS A 239 -6.30 14.48 9.35
CA LYS A 239 -7.76 14.50 9.28
C LYS A 239 -8.44 13.67 10.37
N ILE A 240 -7.68 12.89 11.15
CA ILE A 240 -8.20 12.09 12.25
C ILE A 240 -8.49 13.02 13.45
N PRO A 241 -9.71 12.99 14.03
CA PRO A 241 -10.03 13.75 15.24
C PRO A 241 -9.22 13.29 16.46
N GLU A 242 -8.94 14.20 17.41
CA GLU A 242 -8.10 13.93 18.60
C GLU A 242 -8.54 12.75 19.49
N ASN A 243 -9.83 12.39 19.47
CA ASN A 243 -10.40 11.31 20.30
C ASN A 243 -10.87 10.09 19.49
N ALA A 244 -10.37 9.93 18.25
CA ALA A 244 -10.75 8.82 17.40
C ALA A 244 -10.17 7.48 17.89
N ILE A 245 -10.93 6.41 17.69
CA ILE A 245 -10.42 5.04 17.80
C ILE A 245 -9.89 4.63 16.43
N VAL A 246 -8.58 4.39 16.34
CA VAL A 246 -7.93 3.98 15.09
C VAL A 246 -7.71 2.46 15.09
N VAL A 247 -8.20 1.79 14.06
CA VAL A 247 -8.04 0.34 13.85
C VAL A 247 -7.11 0.11 12.65
N GLU A 248 -5.96 -0.51 12.90
CA GLU A 248 -5.07 -1.01 11.83
C GLU A 248 -5.53 -2.43 11.43
N SER A 249 -6.08 -2.57 10.23
CA SER A 249 -6.68 -3.82 9.71
C SER A 249 -5.69 -5.00 9.66
N ILE A 250 -4.47 -4.75 9.17
CA ILE A 250 -3.37 -5.70 9.21
C ILE A 250 -2.17 -5.02 9.87
N GLY A 251 -1.81 -5.49 11.07
CA GLY A 251 -0.69 -4.98 11.85
C GLY A 251 0.66 -5.22 11.17
N LYS A 252 1.46 -4.15 11.11
CA LYS A 252 2.63 -3.95 10.24
C LYS A 252 2.16 -3.75 8.81
N LEU A 253 2.33 -2.54 8.31
CA LEU A 253 2.50 -2.25 6.89
C LEU A 253 3.56 -3.20 6.31
N TYR A 254 3.13 -4.39 5.92
CA TYR A 254 3.97 -5.58 5.70
C TYR A 254 4.93 -5.38 4.52
N MET A 255 4.66 -4.38 3.68
CA MET A 255 5.54 -4.01 2.59
C MET A 255 6.74 -3.16 3.02
N TYR A 256 6.67 -2.46 4.15
CA TYR A 256 7.68 -1.45 4.52
C TYR A 256 8.10 -1.43 6.01
N GLY A 257 7.47 -2.24 6.86
CA GLY A 257 7.91 -2.44 8.25
C GLY A 257 7.73 -1.23 9.17
N TYR A 258 6.70 -0.41 8.94
CA TYR A 258 6.35 0.70 9.82
C TYR A 258 5.70 0.24 11.11
N ASN A 259 5.92 0.99 12.19
CA ASN A 259 5.15 0.92 13.42
C ASN A 259 4.26 2.17 13.51
N VAL A 260 2.94 1.99 13.42
CA VAL A 260 1.97 3.10 13.43
C VAL A 260 2.06 3.93 14.72
N LYS A 261 2.33 3.31 15.86
CA LYS A 261 2.45 4.06 17.10
C LYS A 261 3.71 4.92 17.14
N SER A 262 4.87 4.35 16.78
CA SER A 262 6.16 5.03 16.96
C SER A 262 6.65 5.85 15.77
N ASP A 263 6.29 5.48 14.54
CA ASP A 263 6.78 6.14 13.32
C ASP A 263 5.77 7.16 12.77
N ILE A 264 4.51 7.13 13.23
CA ILE A 264 3.38 7.78 12.55
C ILE A 264 2.54 8.70 13.46
N LEU A 265 2.16 8.25 14.65
CA LEU A 265 1.24 8.97 15.57
C LEU A 265 1.94 9.84 16.63
N HIS A 266 3.23 10.13 16.46
CA HIS A 266 4.03 11.02 17.34
C HIS A 266 4.58 12.20 16.54
#